data_AF-F0G5G8-F1
#
_entry.id   AF-F0G5G8-F1
#
_cell.length_a   1.000
_cell.length_b   1.000
_cell.length_c   1.000
_cell.angle_alpha   90.00
_cell.angle_beta   90.00
_cell.angle_gamma   90.00
#
_symmetry.space_group_name_H-M   'P 1'
#
loop_
_entity.id
_entity.type
_entity.pdbx_description
1 polymer ?
#
loop_
_entity_poly.entity_id
_entity_poly.type
_entity_poly.pdbx_seq_one_letter_code
_entity_poly.pdbx_strand_id
1 'polypeptide(L)'
;RASGTLKAHYAPRTPLALLPFDALESLLAVAQADGERVALVARASRAGRWAQADGVHFVAAPEDPQAYARDLYGILRTLDRAQVARILVEKLPETVEWIAVNDRLGRAAAAFEATE
;
A
#
# COMPACT_ATOMS: atom_id res chain seq x y z
N ARG A 1 -17.22 7.40 -25.30
CA ARG A 1 -16.09 8.27 -25.73
C ARG A 1 -15.18 8.45 -24.50
N ALA A 2 -14.17 7.60 -24.32
CA ALA A 2 -13.22 7.72 -23.22
C ALA A 2 -12.04 8.55 -23.72
N SER A 3 -11.91 9.78 -23.22
CA SER A 3 -10.81 10.67 -23.56
C SER A 3 -9.54 10.09 -22.95
N GLY A 4 -8.57 9.78 -23.81
CA GLY A 4 -7.21 9.50 -23.36
C GLY A 4 -6.66 10.72 -22.64
N THR A 5 -6.22 10.52 -21.40
CA THR A 5 -5.21 11.35 -20.74
C THR A 5 -4.20 10.40 -20.13
N LEU A 6 -3.19 10.05 -20.93
CA LEU A 6 -1.96 9.46 -20.46
C LEU A 6 -1.30 10.43 -19.45
N LYS A 7 -0.78 9.86 -18.37
CA LYS A 7 0.25 10.41 -17.45
C LYS A 7 -0.19 11.55 -16.52
N ALA A 8 -1.15 11.28 -15.64
CA ALA A 8 -0.91 11.70 -14.25
C ALA A 8 -0.01 10.61 -13.64
N HIS A 9 1.27 10.91 -13.44
CA HIS A 9 2.07 10.14 -12.47
C HIS A 9 1.36 10.32 -11.13
N TYR A 10 0.59 9.30 -10.73
CA TYR A 10 -0.17 9.37 -9.49
C TYR A 10 0.81 9.36 -8.32
N ALA A 11 0.90 10.47 -7.61
CA ALA A 11 1.55 10.56 -6.32
C ALA A 11 0.46 10.41 -5.26
N PRO A 12 0.55 9.41 -4.36
CA PRO A 12 -0.36 9.32 -3.23
C PRO A 12 -0.26 10.58 -2.37
N ARG A 13 -1.38 10.96 -1.74
CA ARG A 13 -1.47 12.10 -0.82
C ARG A 13 -1.40 11.65 0.64
N THR A 14 -1.84 10.43 0.91
CA THR A 14 -1.70 9.83 2.24
C THR A 14 -0.27 9.32 2.43
N PRO A 15 0.37 9.59 3.58
CA PRO A 15 1.68 9.05 3.91
C PRO A 15 1.77 7.56 3.66
N LEU A 16 2.80 7.14 2.92
CA LEU A 16 3.01 5.74 2.54
C LEU A 16 4.34 5.23 3.09
N ALA A 17 4.32 4.08 3.74
CA ALA A 17 5.51 3.36 4.18
C ALA A 17 5.60 1.98 3.52
N LEU A 18 6.80 1.61 3.06
CA LEU A 18 7.10 0.31 2.45
C LEU A 18 8.05 -0.47 3.37
N LEU A 19 7.56 -1.53 4.01
CA LEU A 19 8.31 -2.26 5.05
C LEU A 19 8.08 -3.78 4.96
N PRO A 20 9.00 -4.62 5.48
CA PRO A 20 8.75 -6.04 5.64
C PRO A 20 7.47 -6.29 6.46
N PHE A 21 6.74 -7.35 6.12
CA PHE A 21 5.43 -7.62 6.72
C PHE A 21 5.47 -7.67 8.26
N ASP A 22 6.50 -8.30 8.84
CA ASP A 22 6.64 -8.42 10.29
C ASP A 22 6.82 -7.06 10.99
N ALA A 23 7.46 -6.09 10.33
CA ALA A 23 7.58 -4.73 10.84
C ALA A 23 6.24 -3.98 10.77
N LEU A 24 5.43 -4.25 9.75
CA LEU A 24 4.09 -3.68 9.64
C LEU A 24 3.18 -4.16 10.76
N GLU A 25 3.28 -5.43 11.18
CA GLU A 25 2.46 -5.95 12.28
C GLU A 25 2.64 -5.15 13.58
N SER A 26 3.85 -4.65 13.83
CA SER A 26 4.14 -3.81 14.99
C SER A 26 3.48 -2.44 14.86
N LEU A 27 3.57 -1.81 13.69
CA LEU A 27 2.93 -0.51 13.43
C LEU A 27 1.40 -0.59 13.47
N LEU A 28 0.83 -1.68 12.96
CA LEU A 28 -0.61 -1.93 12.99
C LEU A 28 -1.13 -2.13 14.41
N ALA A 29 -0.35 -2.78 15.28
CA ALA A 29 -0.70 -2.94 16.68
C ALA A 29 -0.70 -1.59 17.42
N VAL A 30 0.28 -0.72 17.15
CA VAL A 30 0.34 0.64 17.72
C VAL A 30 -0.83 1.48 17.24
N ALA A 31 -1.09 1.53 15.93
CA ALA A 31 -2.21 2.28 15.37
C ALA A 31 -3.57 1.84 15.97
N GLN A 32 -3.79 0.54 16.16
CA GLN A 32 -4.99 0.05 16.84
C GLN A 32 -5.09 0.52 18.29
N ALA A 33 -3.98 0.47 19.05
CA ALA A 33 -3.95 0.93 20.43
C ALA A 33 -4.27 2.43 20.56
N ASP A 34 -3.82 3.22 19.58
CA ASP A 34 -4.05 4.67 19.51
C ASP A 34 -5.40 5.03 18.87
N GLY A 35 -6.17 4.05 18.38
CA GLY A 35 -7.42 4.26 17.66
C GLY A 35 -7.25 4.93 16.29
N GLU A 36 -6.03 4.91 15.74
CA GLU A 36 -5.70 5.47 14.43
C GLU A 36 -6.14 4.53 13.31
N ARG A 37 -6.85 5.07 12.31
CA ARG A 37 -7.24 4.29 11.13
C ARG A 37 -6.12 4.25 10.11
N VAL A 38 -5.64 3.07 9.80
CA VAL A 38 -4.56 2.83 8.82
C VAL A 38 -5.00 1.87 7.73
N ALA A 39 -4.38 1.96 6.56
CA ALA A 39 -4.56 0.96 5.50
C ALA A 39 -3.38 0.01 5.46
N LEU A 40 -3.64 -1.29 5.33
CA LEU A 40 -2.63 -2.32 5.08
C LEU A 40 -2.82 -2.88 3.68
N VAL A 41 -1.80 -2.74 2.83
CA VAL A 41 -1.74 -3.37 1.50
C VAL A 41 -0.73 -4.51 1.56
N ALA A 42 -1.23 -5.73 1.51
CA ALA A 42 -0.39 -6.93 1.41
C ALA A 42 -1.02 -7.92 0.45
N ARG A 43 -0.22 -8.83 -0.08
CA ARG A 43 -0.69 -9.91 -0.95
C ARG A 43 -1.76 -10.73 -0.23
N ALA A 44 -2.73 -11.24 -0.98
CA ALA A 44 -3.91 -11.91 -0.44
C ALA A 44 -3.59 -13.07 0.54
N SER A 45 -2.48 -13.76 0.36
CA SER A 45 -1.97 -14.80 1.28
C SER A 45 -1.66 -14.29 2.69
N ARG A 46 -1.50 -12.97 2.89
CA ARG A 46 -1.26 -12.32 4.18
C ARG A 46 -2.52 -11.83 4.88
N ALA A 47 -3.71 -12.05 4.30
CA ALA A 47 -4.98 -11.59 4.85
C ALA A 47 -5.16 -11.89 6.35
N GLY A 48 -4.90 -13.15 6.74
CA GLY A 48 -4.81 -13.59 8.14
C GLY A 48 -5.83 -12.93 9.08
N ARG A 49 -5.35 -12.50 10.26
CA ARG A 49 -6.15 -11.72 11.22
C ARG A 49 -6.46 -10.29 10.76
N TRP A 50 -5.63 -9.74 9.87
CA TRP A 50 -5.70 -8.33 9.48
C TRP A 50 -6.89 -8.01 8.58
N ALA A 51 -7.42 -9.00 7.85
CA ALA A 51 -8.60 -8.85 7.03
C ALA A 51 -9.87 -8.47 7.80
N GLN A 52 -9.90 -8.71 9.12
CA GLN A 52 -11.04 -8.41 10.01
C GLN A 52 -10.60 -7.57 11.22
N ALA A 53 -9.39 -6.99 11.18
CA ALA A 53 -8.88 -6.21 12.29
C ALA A 53 -9.57 -4.83 12.33
N ASP A 54 -10.09 -4.47 13.50
CA ASP A 54 -10.70 -3.16 13.71
C ASP A 54 -9.67 -2.05 13.49
N GLY A 55 -10.10 -0.93 12.90
CA GLY A 55 -9.23 0.20 12.59
C GLY A 55 -8.23 -0.04 11.43
N VAL A 56 -8.16 -1.26 10.88
CA VAL A 56 -7.29 -1.59 9.75
C VAL A 56 -8.12 -1.78 8.48
N HIS A 57 -7.91 -0.89 7.50
CA HIS A 57 -8.44 -1.08 6.16
C HIS A 57 -7.51 -1.99 5.37
N PHE A 58 -7.75 -3.30 5.44
CA PHE A 58 -6.96 -4.29 4.71
C PHE A 58 -7.34 -4.35 3.23
N VAL A 59 -6.32 -4.26 2.36
CA VAL A 59 -6.44 -4.49 0.92
C VAL A 59 -5.64 -5.74 0.55
N ALA A 60 -6.36 -6.78 0.14
CA ALA A 60 -5.78 -7.98 -0.44
C ALA A 60 -5.28 -7.68 -1.86
N ALA A 61 -3.98 -7.39 -1.98
CA ALA A 61 -3.34 -7.18 -3.28
C ALA A 61 -3.13 -8.52 -4.02
N PRO A 62 -3.08 -8.52 -5.37
CA PRO A 62 -2.83 -9.74 -6.14
C PRO A 62 -1.50 -10.42 -5.80
N GLU A 63 -1.46 -11.75 -5.88
CA GLU A 63 -0.20 -12.52 -5.75
C GLU A 63 0.69 -12.43 -6.98
N ASP A 64 0.08 -12.19 -8.15
CA ASP A 64 0.78 -12.10 -9.43
C ASP A 64 1.35 -10.69 -9.64
N PRO A 65 2.65 -10.56 -10.01
CA PRO A 65 3.28 -9.25 -10.21
C PRO A 65 2.60 -8.39 -11.29
N GLN A 66 2.11 -8.99 -12.37
CA GLN A 66 1.49 -8.25 -13.48
C GLN A 66 0.10 -7.72 -13.09
N ALA A 67 -0.68 -8.54 -12.39
CA ALA A 67 -1.95 -8.12 -11.80
C ALA A 67 -1.73 -7.03 -10.75
N TYR A 68 -0.75 -7.19 -9.86
CA TYR A 68 -0.40 -6.18 -8.86
C TYR A 68 -0.03 -4.86 -9.55
N ALA A 69 0.82 -4.89 -10.57
CA ALA A 69 1.26 -3.70 -11.30
C ALA A 69 0.10 -2.95 -11.97
N ARG A 70 -0.91 -3.68 -12.45
CA ARG A 70 -2.12 -3.12 -13.07
C ARG A 70 -3.01 -2.42 -12.04
N ASP A 71 -3.15 -3.04 -10.87
CA ASP A 71 -4.11 -2.61 -9.86
C ASP A 71 -3.54 -1.57 -8.89
N LEU A 72 -2.21 -1.50 -8.74
CA LEU A 72 -1.48 -0.67 -7.78
C LEU A 72 -2.03 0.77 -7.71
N TYR A 73 -2.14 1.47 -8.84
CA TYR A 73 -2.61 2.86 -8.82
C TYR A 73 -4.09 2.99 -8.48
N GLY A 74 -4.90 2.00 -8.84
CA GLY A 74 -6.31 1.94 -8.44
C GLY A 74 -6.45 1.75 -6.92
N ILE A 75 -5.64 0.85 -6.35
CA ILE A 75 -5.55 0.62 -4.90
C ILE A 75 -5.17 1.91 -4.19
N LEU A 76 -4.03 2.52 -4.53
CA LEU A 76 -3.55 3.73 -3.85
C LEU A 76 -4.56 4.90 -3.95
N ARG A 77 -5.21 5.07 -5.11
CA ARG A 77 -6.25 6.10 -5.30
C ARG A 77 -7.49 5.86 -4.45
N THR A 78 -7.83 4.60 -4.22
CA THR A 78 -8.94 4.23 -3.36
C THR A 78 -8.59 4.54 -1.90
N LEU A 79 -7.36 4.23 -1.49
CA LEU A 79 -6.88 4.47 -0.12
C LEU A 79 -6.73 5.95 0.22
N ASP A 80 -6.30 6.78 -0.72
CA ASP A 80 -6.26 8.24 -0.54
C ASP A 80 -7.66 8.82 -0.23
N ARG A 81 -8.73 8.14 -0.64
CA ARG A 81 -10.12 8.54 -0.38
C ARG A 81 -10.69 7.89 0.89
N ALA A 82 -10.01 6.91 1.46
CA ALA A 82 -10.46 6.15 2.62
C ALA A 82 -10.26 6.91 3.95
N GLN A 83 -9.66 8.11 3.93
CA GLN A 83 -9.38 8.93 5.12
C GLN A 83 -8.63 8.16 6.22
N VAL A 84 -7.66 7.35 5.80
CA VAL A 84 -6.69 6.70 6.68
C VAL A 84 -5.51 7.64 6.91
N ALA A 85 -4.90 7.53 8.09
CA ALA A 85 -3.75 8.35 8.47
C ALA A 85 -2.48 7.95 7.70
N ARG A 86 -2.32 6.66 7.41
CA ARG A 86 -1.16 6.10 6.71
C ARG A 86 -1.54 4.89 5.86
N ILE A 87 -0.84 4.72 4.75
CA ILE A 87 -0.84 3.51 3.91
C ILE A 87 0.42 2.72 4.22
N LEU A 88 0.25 1.52 4.77
CA LEU A 88 1.30 0.57 5.06
C LEU A 88 1.32 -0.49 3.96
N VAL A 89 2.40 -0.57 3.19
CA VAL A 89 2.55 -1.54 2.10
C VAL A 89 3.65 -2.54 2.44
N GLU A 90 3.37 -3.82 2.26
CA GLU A 90 4.41 -4.84 2.43
C GLU A 90 5.48 -4.72 1.35
N LYS A 91 6.74 -4.91 1.75
CA LYS A 91 7.84 -5.05 0.80
C LYS A 91 7.67 -6.36 0.02
N LEU A 92 7.73 -6.28 -1.29
CA LEU A 92 7.55 -7.42 -2.19
C LEU A 92 8.89 -8.13 -2.43
N PRO A 93 8.89 -9.39 -2.91
CA PRO A 93 10.12 -10.12 -3.19
C PRO A 93 11.08 -9.34 -4.10
N GLU A 94 12.38 -9.48 -3.88
CA GLU A 94 13.43 -8.81 -4.69
C GLU A 94 13.79 -9.64 -5.93
N THR A 95 12.80 -10.24 -6.59
CA THR A 95 12.98 -11.01 -7.83
C THR A 95 12.68 -10.15 -9.06
N VAL A 96 13.16 -10.60 -10.23
CA VAL A 96 13.09 -9.84 -11.50
C VAL A 96 11.67 -9.44 -11.88
N GLU A 97 10.69 -10.30 -11.58
CA GLU A 97 9.27 -10.09 -11.89
C GLU A 97 8.65 -8.95 -11.07
N TRP A 98 9.20 -8.68 -9.88
CA TRP A 98 8.71 -7.66 -8.94
C TRP A 98 9.46 -6.33 -9.02
N ILE A 99 10.61 -6.27 -9.69
CA ILE A 99 11.45 -5.05 -9.77
C ILE A 99 10.63 -3.82 -10.17
N ALA A 100 9.80 -3.93 -11.21
CA ALA A 100 9.00 -2.80 -11.69
C ALA A 100 7.94 -2.34 -10.68
N VAL A 101 7.39 -3.24 -9.87
CA VAL A 101 6.40 -2.91 -8.83
C VAL A 101 7.10 -2.28 -7.62
N ASN A 102 8.18 -2.90 -7.15
CA ASN A 102 9.01 -2.38 -6.07
C ASN A 102 9.54 -0.97 -6.37
N ASP A 103 9.99 -0.72 -7.61
CA ASP A 103 10.47 0.58 -8.07
C ASP A 103 9.35 1.66 -8.06
N ARG A 104 8.11 1.29 -8.40
CA ARG A 104 6.95 2.20 -8.28
C ARG A 104 6.57 2.46 -6.82
N LEU A 105 6.57 1.44 -5.98
CA LEU A 105 6.27 1.56 -4.55
C LEU A 105 7.33 2.38 -3.83
N GLY A 106 8.61 2.14 -4.10
CA GLY A 106 9.73 2.88 -3.53
C GLY A 106 9.64 4.37 -3.85
N ARG A 107 9.32 4.74 -5.10
CA ARG A 107 9.09 6.16 -5.44
C ARG A 107 7.89 6.76 -4.71
N ALA A 108 6.82 5.99 -4.53
CA ALA A 108 5.66 6.46 -3.79
C ALA A 108 5.96 6.67 -2.30
N ALA A 109 6.76 5.79 -1.69
CA ALA A 109 7.20 5.89 -0.29
C ALA A 109 8.20 7.05 -0.08
N ALA A 110 9.18 7.19 -0.96
CA ALA A 110 10.22 8.22 -0.88
C ALA A 110 9.67 9.65 -0.87
N ALA A 111 8.47 9.87 -1.42
CA ALA A 111 7.77 11.16 -1.34
C ALA A 111 7.45 11.59 0.10
N PHE A 112 7.43 10.65 1.05
CA PHE A 112 7.10 10.89 2.45
C PHE A 112 8.29 10.71 3.40
N GLU A 113 9.28 9.88 3.05
CA GLU A 113 10.52 9.74 3.83
C GLU A 113 11.32 11.06 3.90
N ALA A 114 11.21 11.91 2.88
CA ALA A 114 11.88 13.22 2.87
C ALA A 114 11.19 14.30 3.74
N THR A 115 10.07 13.97 4.38
CA THR A 115 9.24 14.92 5.15
C THR A 115 9.25 14.66 6.67
N GLU A 116 9.91 13.61 7.14
CA GLU A 116 10.08 13.31 8.59
C GLU A 116 11.44 13.79 9.14
#